data_AF-A0A9R1VF15-F1
#
_entry.id   AF-A0A9R1VF15-F1
#
_cell.length_a   1.000
_cell.length_b   1.000
_cell.length_c   1.000
_cell.angle_alpha   90.00
_cell.angle_beta   90.00
_cell.angle_gamma   90.00
#
_symmetry.space_group_name_H-M   'P 1'
#
loop_
_entity.id
_entity.type
_entity.pdbx_description
1 polymer ?
#
loop_
_entity_poly.entity_id
_entity_poly.type
_entity_poly.pdbx_seq_one_letter_code
_entity_poly.pdbx_strand_id
1 'polypeptide(L)'
;MVLMYEEYTGQAPSCYDVFMFTHIKDHDGKTFQVYKAKVVHYFVSRRANLALLGEEVYESELFYKAVTGHDRKKRIYGLGSYGRSIFPENSSQTCTSPETTSEKHHLETKIQKLEETIEQQRMELNDVRNMVNDMRNTNNQ
;
A
#
# COMPACT_ATOMS: atom_id res chain seq x y z
N MET A 1 -10.77 -14.87 23.67
CA MET A 1 -9.61 -14.77 22.77
C MET A 1 -8.73 -13.59 23.17
N VAL A 2 -9.26 -12.37 23.26
CA VAL A 2 -8.54 -11.18 23.79
C VAL A 2 -8.16 -11.35 25.26
N LEU A 3 -9.12 -11.76 26.09
CA LEU A 3 -8.89 -12.05 27.52
C LEU A 3 -7.79 -13.12 27.74
N MET A 4 -7.70 -14.12 26.85
CA MET A 4 -6.66 -15.17 26.94
C MET A 4 -5.25 -14.64 26.63
N TYR A 5 -5.13 -13.59 25.79
CA TYR A 5 -3.84 -12.98 25.50
C TYR A 5 -3.42 -12.01 26.60
N GLU A 6 -4.34 -11.17 27.08
CA GLU A 6 -4.06 -10.25 28.19
C GLU A 6 -3.69 -11.02 29.47
N GLU A 7 -4.33 -12.15 29.74
CA GLU A 7 -3.94 -13.07 30.82
C GLU A 7 -2.55 -13.70 30.59
N TYR A 8 -2.13 -13.88 29.33
CA TYR A 8 -0.86 -14.51 28.97
C TYR A 8 0.34 -13.53 28.96
N THR A 9 0.13 -12.28 28.56
CA THR A 9 1.22 -11.29 28.38
C THR A 9 1.13 -10.09 29.33
N GLY A 10 -0.01 -9.86 29.97
CA GLY A 10 -0.26 -8.67 30.79
C GLY A 10 -0.34 -7.35 30.01
N GLN A 11 -0.34 -7.41 28.68
CA GLN A 11 -0.42 -6.25 27.79
C GLN A 11 -1.65 -6.35 26.89
N ALA A 12 -2.23 -5.20 26.55
CA ALA A 12 -3.30 -5.11 25.59
C ALA A 12 -2.78 -5.56 24.21
N PRO A 13 -3.32 -6.63 23.60
CA PRO A 13 -2.81 -7.15 22.33
C PRO A 13 -3.07 -6.21 21.17
N SER A 14 -2.09 -6.10 20.26
CA SER A 14 -2.32 -5.56 18.93
C SER A 14 -3.23 -6.48 18.10
N CYS A 15 -3.77 -5.97 16.99
CA CYS A 15 -4.54 -6.81 16.06
C CYS A 15 -3.69 -7.93 15.44
N TYR A 16 -2.40 -7.68 15.25
CA TYR A 16 -1.44 -8.69 14.81
C TYR A 16 -1.22 -9.75 15.88
N ASP A 17 -1.11 -9.35 17.15
CA ASP A 17 -0.94 -10.26 18.27
C ASP A 17 -2.11 -11.24 18.42
N VAL A 18 -3.35 -10.73 18.42
CA VAL A 18 -4.56 -11.58 18.49
C VAL A 18 -4.60 -12.57 17.32
N PHE A 19 -4.23 -12.10 16.13
CA PHE A 19 -4.21 -12.93 14.94
C PHE A 19 -3.13 -14.01 15.01
N MET A 20 -1.89 -13.66 15.36
CA MET A 20 -0.80 -14.63 15.46
C MET A 20 -1.01 -15.64 16.58
N PHE A 21 -1.59 -15.22 17.69
CA PHE A 21 -1.94 -16.10 18.80
C PHE A 21 -2.84 -17.25 18.35
N THR A 22 -3.75 -17.03 17.39
CA THR A 22 -4.66 -18.08 16.93
C THR A 22 -4.23 -18.82 15.68
N HIS A 23 -3.26 -18.30 14.93
CA HIS A 23 -2.84 -18.86 13.64
C HIS A 23 -1.39 -19.39 13.63
N ILE A 24 -0.69 -19.33 14.77
CA ILE A 24 0.61 -19.97 15.00
C ILE A 24 0.41 -21.10 16.00
N LYS A 25 0.85 -22.31 15.62
CA LYS A 25 0.82 -23.47 16.51
C LYS A 25 1.84 -23.29 17.62
N ASP A 26 1.44 -23.58 18.86
CA ASP A 26 2.29 -23.49 20.05
C ASP A 26 2.94 -22.10 20.25
N HIS A 27 2.47 -21.08 19.53
CA HIS A 27 3.01 -19.71 19.53
C HIS A 27 4.52 -19.62 19.25
N ASP A 28 5.08 -20.56 18.48
CA ASP A 28 6.52 -20.70 18.23
C ASP A 28 7.13 -19.70 17.23
N GLY A 29 6.31 -18.85 16.61
CA GLY A 29 6.71 -17.91 15.56
C GLY A 29 7.08 -18.54 14.21
N LYS A 30 6.92 -19.86 14.04
CA LYS A 30 7.47 -20.63 12.89
C LYS A 30 6.43 -21.54 12.23
N THR A 31 5.56 -22.14 13.02
CA THR A 31 4.60 -23.15 12.59
C THR A 31 3.23 -22.51 12.37
N PHE A 32 3.04 -21.96 11.18
CA PHE A 32 1.78 -21.30 10.81
C PHE A 32 0.71 -22.31 10.39
N GLN A 33 -0.47 -22.20 10.98
CA GLN A 33 -1.62 -23.08 10.71
C GLN A 33 -2.25 -22.80 9.34
N VAL A 34 -2.12 -21.56 8.84
CA VAL A 34 -2.68 -21.15 7.54
C VAL A 34 -1.67 -20.34 6.74
N TYR A 35 -1.75 -20.44 5.41
CA TYR A 35 -0.87 -19.67 4.51
C TYR A 35 -0.97 -18.16 4.75
N LYS A 36 -2.18 -17.65 5.01
CA LYS A 36 -2.39 -16.21 5.25
C LYS A 36 -1.61 -15.70 6.46
N ALA A 37 -1.38 -16.53 7.48
CA ALA A 37 -0.60 -16.15 8.64
C ALA A 37 0.90 -16.05 8.35
N LYS A 38 1.42 -16.91 7.46
CA LYS A 38 2.79 -16.76 6.94
C LYS A 38 2.98 -15.41 6.26
N VAL A 39 2.01 -15.02 5.43
CA VAL A 39 2.04 -13.74 4.69
C VAL A 39 2.01 -12.55 5.65
N VAL A 40 1.07 -12.54 6.61
CA VAL A 40 0.98 -11.47 7.61
C VAL A 40 2.26 -11.37 8.42
N HIS A 41 2.80 -12.49 8.90
CA HIS A 41 4.04 -12.52 9.66
C HIS A 41 5.22 -11.97 8.85
N TYR A 42 5.36 -12.37 7.58
CA TYR A 42 6.39 -11.84 6.69
C TYR A 42 6.29 -10.32 6.49
N PHE A 43 5.09 -9.80 6.25
CA PHE A 43 4.88 -8.36 6.05
C PHE A 43 5.20 -7.54 7.31
N VAL A 44 4.72 -7.98 8.48
CA VAL A 44 4.98 -7.28 9.75
C VAL A 44 6.43 -7.42 10.19
N SER A 45 7.07 -8.58 9.96
CA SER A 45 8.50 -8.77 10.24
C SER A 45 9.40 -7.87 9.41
N ARG A 46 8.95 -7.45 8.22
CA ARG A 46 9.66 -6.47 7.37
C ARG A 46 9.51 -5.03 7.84
N ARG A 47 8.74 -4.74 8.90
CA ARG A 47 8.57 -3.39 9.47
C ARG A 47 9.91 -2.73 9.80
N ALA A 48 10.86 -3.47 10.36
CA ALA A 48 12.19 -2.93 10.67
C ALA A 48 12.92 -2.39 9.42
N ASN A 49 12.71 -3.04 8.26
CA ASN A 49 13.29 -2.58 6.99
C ASN A 49 12.56 -1.36 6.40
N LEU A 50 11.25 -1.21 6.67
CA LEU A 50 10.47 -0.04 6.24
C LEU A 50 10.79 1.19 7.11
N ALA A 51 10.95 0.99 8.43
CA ALA A 51 11.39 2.04 9.34
C ALA A 51 12.78 2.58 8.99
N LEU A 52 13.69 1.72 8.50
CA LEU A 52 15.01 2.12 7.99
C LEU A 52 14.94 3.04 6.75
N LEU A 53 13.85 3.00 5.99
CA LEU A 53 13.61 3.88 4.84
C LEU A 53 12.98 5.22 5.22
N GLY A 54 12.74 5.46 6.52
CA GLY A 54 12.08 6.67 7.01
C GLY A 54 10.57 6.70 6.79
N GLU A 55 9.97 5.57 6.37
CA GLU A 55 8.53 5.44 6.25
C GLU A 55 7.91 5.08 7.62
N GLU A 56 7.01 5.93 8.10
CA GLU A 56 6.21 5.63 9.29
C GLU A 56 5.08 4.68 8.89
N VAL A 57 5.25 3.40 9.22
CA VAL A 57 4.29 2.36 8.83
C VAL A 57 3.65 1.75 10.07
N TYR A 58 2.34 1.95 10.20
CA TYR A 58 1.54 1.42 11.30
C TYR A 58 1.33 -0.09 11.14
N GLU A 59 1.53 -0.84 12.22
CA GLU A 59 1.39 -2.30 12.26
C GLU A 59 -0.03 -2.76 11.89
N SER A 60 -1.03 -2.00 12.34
CA SER A 60 -2.44 -2.22 12.02
C SER A 60 -2.73 -2.07 10.52
N GLU A 61 -2.04 -1.16 9.84
CA GLU A 61 -2.17 -0.95 8.39
C GLU A 61 -1.51 -2.08 7.59
N LEU A 62 -0.30 -2.50 7.99
CA LEU A 62 0.37 -3.66 7.39
C LEU A 62 -0.46 -4.92 7.55
N PHE A 63 -1.02 -5.12 8.75
CA PHE A 63 -1.93 -6.21 9.03
C PHE A 63 -3.17 -6.13 8.11
N TYR A 64 -3.84 -4.98 8.08
CA TYR A 64 -5.04 -4.75 7.27
C TYR A 64 -4.79 -5.04 5.78
N LYS A 65 -3.65 -4.59 5.24
CA LYS A 65 -3.23 -4.87 3.86
C LYS A 65 -2.96 -6.36 3.64
N ALA A 66 -2.21 -6.99 4.53
CA ALA A 66 -1.85 -8.42 4.42
C ALA A 66 -3.05 -9.36 4.51
N VAL A 67 -4.07 -9.01 5.30
CA VAL A 67 -5.32 -9.78 5.39
C VAL A 67 -6.34 -9.44 4.30
N THR A 68 -5.95 -8.59 3.33
CA THR A 68 -6.75 -8.12 2.19
C THR A 68 -7.99 -7.31 2.60
N GLY A 69 -7.89 -6.56 3.69
CA GLY A 69 -8.95 -5.69 4.20
C GLY A 69 -10.19 -6.43 4.69
N HIS A 70 -11.35 -5.82 4.46
CA HIS A 70 -12.64 -6.36 4.88
C HIS A 70 -13.18 -7.43 3.92
N ASP A 71 -13.84 -8.45 4.47
CA ASP A 71 -14.66 -9.37 3.69
C ASP A 71 -16.01 -8.75 3.26
N ARG A 72 -16.80 -9.50 2.48
CA ARG A 72 -18.14 -9.06 2.02
C ARG A 72 -19.12 -8.68 3.15
N LYS A 73 -18.84 -9.08 4.39
CA LYS A 73 -19.64 -8.77 5.58
C LYS A 73 -18.99 -7.67 6.44
N LYS A 74 -18.04 -6.90 5.88
CA LYS A 74 -17.29 -5.86 6.60
C LYS A 74 -16.53 -6.39 7.82
N ARG A 75 -16.03 -7.62 7.76
CA ARG A 75 -15.22 -8.22 8.84
C ARG A 75 -13.77 -8.31 8.41
N ILE A 76 -12.84 -8.07 9.34
CA ILE A 76 -11.43 -8.29 9.10
C ILE A 76 -11.10 -9.76 9.38
N TYR A 77 -10.42 -10.39 8.44
CA TYR A 77 -10.08 -11.81 8.52
C TYR A 77 -9.22 -12.11 9.76
N GLY A 78 -9.59 -13.16 10.50
CA GLY A 78 -8.86 -13.66 11.66
C GLY A 78 -9.01 -12.84 12.95
N LEU A 79 -9.77 -11.74 12.94
CA LEU A 79 -10.07 -10.93 14.14
C LEU A 79 -11.42 -11.25 14.80
N GLY A 80 -12.27 -12.09 14.18
CA GLY A 80 -13.56 -12.47 14.75
C GLY A 80 -14.43 -11.27 15.15
N SER A 81 -15.08 -11.34 16.32
CA SER A 81 -15.86 -10.21 16.88
C SER A 81 -14.98 -9.08 17.42
N TYR A 82 -13.71 -9.33 17.74
CA TYR A 82 -12.76 -8.32 18.22
C TYR A 82 -12.41 -7.29 17.13
N GLY A 83 -12.53 -7.68 15.85
CA GLY A 83 -12.39 -6.72 14.75
C GLY A 83 -13.37 -5.55 14.84
N ARG A 84 -14.57 -5.77 15.38
CA ARG A 84 -15.64 -4.75 15.48
C ARG A 84 -15.40 -3.73 16.60
N SER A 85 -14.62 -4.07 17.63
CA SER A 85 -14.27 -3.12 18.71
C SER A 85 -13.09 -2.23 18.32
N ILE A 86 -12.16 -2.74 17.50
CA ILE A 86 -11.01 -1.95 17.02
C ILE A 86 -11.40 -1.09 15.81
N PHE A 87 -12.21 -1.65 14.91
CA PHE A 87 -12.69 -0.98 13.70
C PHE A 87 -14.21 -0.85 13.78
N PRO A 88 -14.74 0.15 14.51
CA PRO A 88 -16.19 0.31 14.68
C PRO A 88 -16.87 0.51 13.32
N GLU A 89 -18.07 -0.04 13.12
CA GLU A 89 -18.82 0.03 11.84
C GLU A 89 -18.95 1.46 11.27
N ASN A 90 -18.90 2.47 12.15
CA ASN A 90 -18.99 3.89 11.82
C ASN A 90 -17.65 4.53 11.41
N SER A 91 -16.52 3.82 11.53
CA SER A 91 -15.25 4.23 10.90
C SER A 91 -15.26 4.06 9.38
N SER A 92 -16.37 3.55 8.82
CA SER A 92 -16.66 3.63 7.38
C SER A 92 -16.69 5.07 6.83
N GLN A 93 -16.62 6.11 7.68
CA GLN A 93 -16.47 7.51 7.24
C GLN A 93 -15.04 7.94 6.90
N THR A 94 -14.01 7.12 7.12
CA THR A 94 -12.62 7.49 6.73
C THR A 94 -11.84 6.40 6.00
N CYS A 95 -12.50 5.31 5.58
CA CYS A 95 -11.93 4.35 4.64
C CYS A 95 -12.82 4.18 3.40
N THR A 96 -13.45 5.25 2.95
CA THR A 96 -13.35 5.52 1.51
C THR A 96 -11.86 5.77 1.30
N SER A 97 -11.19 5.01 0.42
CA SER A 97 -9.87 5.41 -0.08
C SER A 97 -9.89 6.93 -0.26
N PRO A 98 -8.97 7.72 0.35
CA PRO A 98 -9.00 9.16 0.18
C PRO A 98 -9.13 9.41 -1.31
N GLU A 99 -10.20 10.10 -1.67
CA GLU A 99 -10.62 10.45 -3.03
C GLU A 99 -9.58 10.10 -4.08
N THR A 100 -9.69 8.89 -4.65
CA THR A 100 -8.90 8.52 -5.83
C THR A 100 -9.15 9.50 -6.96
N THR A 101 -10.22 10.29 -6.92
CA THR A 101 -10.53 11.37 -7.86
C THR A 101 -9.51 12.51 -7.81
N SER A 102 -9.04 12.95 -6.64
CA SER A 102 -8.11 14.08 -6.54
C SER A 102 -6.70 13.68 -6.97
N GLU A 103 -6.22 12.52 -6.49
CA GLU A 103 -4.93 11.95 -6.92
C GLU A 103 -4.94 11.58 -8.41
N LYS A 104 -6.03 10.97 -8.90
CA LYS A 104 -6.20 10.67 -10.32
C LYS A 104 -6.21 11.93 -11.18
N HIS A 105 -6.95 12.97 -10.78
CA HIS A 105 -6.99 14.24 -11.50
C HIS A 105 -5.61 14.91 -11.52
N HIS A 106 -4.88 14.87 -10.40
CA HIS A 106 -3.52 15.38 -10.33
C HIS A 106 -2.56 14.61 -11.26
N LEU A 107 -2.68 13.28 -11.31
CA LEU A 107 -1.89 12.44 -12.21
C LEU A 107 -2.27 12.67 -13.69
N GLU A 108 -3.56 12.78 -14.02
CA GLU A 108 -4.04 13.08 -15.38
C GLU A 108 -3.52 14.45 -15.86
N THR A 109 -3.54 15.46 -14.99
CA THR A 109 -2.99 16.80 -15.31
C THR A 109 -1.47 16.72 -15.56
N LYS A 110 -0.74 15.93 -14.78
CA LYS A 110 0.70 15.72 -14.99
C LYS A 110 1.01 14.99 -16.29
N ILE A 111 0.21 13.97 -16.63
CA ILE A 111 0.34 13.22 -17.89
C ILE A 111 0.12 14.16 -19.07
N GLN A 112 -0.97 14.94 -19.06
CA GLN A 112 -1.27 15.89 -20.12
C GLN A 112 -0.14 16.91 -20.34
N LYS A 113 0.41 17.47 -19.26
CA LYS A 113 1.51 18.44 -19.36
C LYS A 113 2.80 17.81 -19.92
N LEU A 114 3.07 16.55 -19.58
CA LEU A 114 4.21 15.81 -20.12
C LEU A 114 4.03 15.53 -21.61
N GLU A 115 2.82 15.14 -22.04
CA GLU A 115 2.49 14.93 -23.45
C GLU A 115 2.67 16.21 -24.28
N GLU A 116 2.17 17.35 -23.80
CA GLU A 116 2.38 18.66 -24.43
C GLU A 116 3.87 19.01 -24.55
N THR A 117 4.66 18.73 -23.52
CA THR A 117 6.12 18.98 -23.53
C THR A 117 6.82 18.09 -24.56
N ILE A 118 6.43 16.82 -24.67
CA ILE A 118 7.00 15.87 -25.64
C ILE A 118 6.68 16.31 -27.07
N GLU A 119 5.45 16.75 -27.34
CA GLU A 119 5.07 17.22 -28.67
C GLU A 119 5.78 18.52 -29.05
N GLN A 120 5.93 19.45 -28.11
CA GLN A 120 6.72 20.66 -28.31
C GLN A 120 8.18 20.33 -28.68
N GLN A 121 8.82 19.42 -27.94
CA GLN A 121 10.19 18.99 -28.23
C GLN A 121 10.32 18.30 -29.60
N ARG A 122 9.29 17.55 -30.03
CA ARG A 122 9.26 16.93 -31.35
C ARG A 122 9.18 17.96 -32.46
N MET A 123 8.39 19.02 -32.29
CA MET A 123 8.33 20.12 -33.25
C MET A 123 9.66 20.85 -33.34
N GLU A 124 10.25 21.23 -32.21
CA GLU A 124 11.56 21.90 -32.17
C GLU A 124 12.66 21.06 -32.82
N LEU A 125 12.70 19.75 -32.56
CA LEU A 125 13.65 18.84 -33.21
C LEU A 125 13.44 18.75 -34.72
N ASN A 126 12.18 18.76 -35.18
CA ASN A 126 11.88 18.77 -36.62
C ASN A 126 12.30 20.08 -37.28
N ASP A 127 12.09 21.22 -36.64
CA ASP A 127 12.51 22.53 -37.16
C ASP A 127 14.03 22.62 -37.27
N VAL A 128 14.75 22.19 -36.23
CA VAL A 128 16.22 22.10 -36.27
C VAL A 128 16.69 21.15 -37.37
N ARG A 129 16.02 20.01 -37.55
CA ARG A 129 16.34 19.05 -38.60
C ARG A 129 16.16 19.65 -40.00
N ASN A 130 15.07 20.39 -40.21
CA ASN A 130 14.79 21.07 -41.48
C ASN A 130 15.85 22.14 -41.75
N MET A 131 16.18 22.98 -40.77
CA MET A 131 17.22 24.00 -40.89
C MET A 131 18.60 23.40 -41.23
N VAL A 132 18.97 22.28 -40.60
CA VAL A 132 20.23 21.58 -40.89
C VAL A 132 20.23 21.01 -42.31
N ASN A 133 19.10 20.46 -42.77
CA ASN A 133 18.98 19.93 -44.13
C ASN A 133 19.07 21.06 -45.18
N ASP A 134 18.44 22.21 -44.92
CA ASP A 134 18.48 23.37 -45.81
C ASP A 134 19.90 23.92 -45.93
N MET A 135 20.61 24.10 -44.81
CA MET A 135 22.03 24.50 -44.82
C MET A 135 22.94 23.51 -45.56
N ARG A 136 22.64 22.21 -45.44
CA ARG A 136 23.40 21.16 -46.15
C ARG A 136 23.16 21.20 -47.65
N ASN A 137 21.94 21.52 -48.07
CA ASN A 137 21.58 21.63 -49.49
C ASN A 137 22.19 22.88 -50.13
N THR A 138 22.25 24.01 -49.41
CA THR A 138 22.89 25.25 -49.89
C THR A 138 24.41 25.16 -50.01
N ASN A 139 25.08 24.28 -49.24
CA ASN A 139 26.53 24.07 -49.31
C ASN A 139 26.98 23.09 -50.40
N ASN A 140 26.04 22.37 -51.03
CA ASN A 140 26.32 21.37 -52.07
C ASN A 140 25.99 21.86 -53.50
N GLN A 141 25.77 23.17 -53.68
CA GLN A 141 25.45 23.84 -54.93
C GLN A 141 26.53 24.87 -55.26
#